data_AF-A0A9W4UZI6-F1
#
_entry.id   AF-A0A9W4UZI6-F1
#
_cell.length_a   1.000
_cell.length_b   1.000
_cell.length_c   1.000
_cell.angle_alpha   90.00
_cell.angle_beta   90.00
_cell.angle_gamma   90.00
#
_symmetry.space_group_name_H-M   'P 1'
#
loop_
_entity.id
_entity.type
_entity.pdbx_description
1 polymer ?
#
loop_
_entity_poly.entity_id
_entity_poly.type
_entity_poly.pdbx_seq_one_letter_code
_entity_poly.pdbx_strand_id
1 'polypeptide(L)'
;MLPDRCSMAEGGRRCQNPPEFVLSVVSDGAEYMVGVACRAHRGAVSDRIGALQEEGRLGRGSVSISPVRAVGTDCIRACPDDGCC
;
A
#
# COMPACT_ATOMS: atom_id res chain seq x y z
N MET A 1 -8.88 -0.30 4.98
CA MET A 1 -8.94 0.95 4.20
C MET A 1 -7.56 1.20 3.64
N LEU A 2 -7.38 1.16 2.31
CA LEU A 2 -6.13 1.61 1.70
C LEU A 2 -6.10 3.15 1.68
N PRO A 3 -4.92 3.77 1.72
CA PRO A 3 -4.81 5.21 1.59
C PRO A 3 -5.31 5.67 0.21
N ASP A 4 -5.91 6.85 0.17
CA ASP A 4 -6.49 7.44 -1.04
C ASP A 4 -5.42 7.91 -2.05
N ARG A 5 -4.15 7.99 -1.61
CA ARG A 5 -3.05 8.62 -2.36
C ARG A 5 -1.79 7.76 -2.33
N CYS A 6 -1.02 7.84 -3.41
CA CYS A 6 0.31 7.25 -3.50
C CYS A 6 1.27 7.78 -2.42
N SER A 7 2.18 6.91 -1.93
CA SER A 7 3.14 7.24 -0.87
C SER A 7 4.33 8.11 -1.33
N MET A 8 4.42 8.48 -2.61
CA MET A 8 5.53 9.30 -3.13
C MET A 8 5.29 10.80 -2.99
N ALA A 9 6.39 11.51 -2.70
CA ALA A 9 6.48 12.96 -2.79
C ALA A 9 7.62 13.33 -3.74
N GLU A 10 7.30 14.11 -4.77
CA GLU A 10 8.23 14.62 -5.77
C GLU A 10 8.26 16.15 -5.64
N GLY A 11 9.45 16.76 -5.49
CA GLY A 11 9.59 18.22 -5.39
C GLY A 11 8.80 18.87 -4.23
N GLY A 12 8.61 18.15 -3.11
CA GLY A 12 7.85 18.63 -1.96
C GLY A 12 6.33 18.50 -2.09
N ARG A 13 5.82 17.99 -3.22
CA ARG A 13 4.39 17.73 -3.44
C ARG A 13 4.10 16.24 -3.37
N ARG A 14 3.10 15.87 -2.56
CA ARG A 14 2.59 14.50 -2.53
C ARG A 14 1.86 14.19 -3.83
N CYS A 15 2.11 13.01 -4.36
CA CYS A 15 1.37 12.50 -5.51
C CYS A 15 -0.14 12.45 -5.17
N GLN A 16 -0.97 13.03 -6.03
CA GLN A 16 -2.44 13.03 -5.86
C GLN A 16 -3.11 11.83 -6.55
N ASN A 17 -2.35 11.00 -7.26
CA ASN A 17 -2.92 9.88 -7.97
C ASN A 17 -3.31 8.75 -6.99
N PRO A 18 -4.43 8.08 -7.25
CA PRO A 18 -4.84 6.92 -6.47
C PRO A 18 -3.80 5.80 -6.63
N PRO A 19 -3.57 5.01 -5.57
CA PRO A 19 -2.68 3.86 -5.65
C PRO A 19 -3.32 2.72 -6.44
N GLU A 20 -2.53 2.12 -7.32
CA GLU A 20 -2.90 0.95 -8.11
C GLU A 20 -2.11 -0.29 -7.65
N PHE A 21 -1.04 -0.09 -6.89
CA PHE A 21 -0.11 -1.14 -6.49
C PHE A 21 0.20 -1.03 -5.01
N VAL A 22 0.27 -2.19 -4.37
CA VAL A 22 0.83 -2.40 -3.03
C VAL A 22 2.26 -2.86 -3.17
N LEU A 23 3.15 -2.29 -2.38
CA LEU A 23 4.52 -2.74 -2.22
C LEU A 23 4.70 -3.35 -0.85
N SER A 24 5.14 -4.60 -0.83
CA SER A 24 5.52 -5.33 0.37
C SER A 24 6.98 -5.76 0.29
N VAL A 25 7.60 -5.96 1.44
CA VAL A 25 8.93 -6.57 1.54
C VAL A 25 8.77 -7.95 2.14
N VAL A 26 9.35 -8.93 1.46
CA VAL A 26 9.42 -10.32 1.90
C VAL A 26 10.77 -10.55 2.56
N SER A 27 10.77 -10.80 3.86
CA SER A 27 11.97 -11.03 4.66
C SER A 27 11.70 -12.14 5.68
N ASP A 28 12.64 -13.09 5.79
CA ASP A 28 12.58 -14.21 6.74
C ASP A 28 11.27 -15.02 6.71
N GLY A 29 10.70 -15.23 5.51
CA GLY A 29 9.45 -15.98 5.34
C GLY A 29 8.17 -15.21 5.73
N ALA A 30 8.30 -13.95 6.16
CA ALA A 30 7.18 -13.05 6.39
C ALA A 30 7.10 -11.98 5.30
N GLU A 31 5.88 -11.55 4.97
CA GLU A 31 5.64 -10.39 4.12
C GLU A 31 5.02 -9.26 4.93
N TYR A 32 5.52 -8.04 4.73
CA TYR A 32 4.96 -6.86 5.35
C TYR A 32 4.77 -5.74 4.34
N MET A 33 3.63 -5.07 4.41
CA MET A 33 3.28 -3.95 3.54
C MET A 33 4.10 -2.72 3.94
N VAL A 34 4.83 -2.15 2.99
CA VAL A 34 5.68 -0.97 3.22
C VAL A 34 5.05 0.29 2.65
N GLY A 35 4.30 0.17 1.55
CA GLY A 35 3.65 1.33 0.95
C GLY A 35 2.78 1.02 -0.24
N VAL A 36 2.25 2.08 -0.85
CA VAL A 36 1.45 1.98 -2.06
C VAL A 36 1.93 2.95 -3.14
N ALA A 37 1.81 2.55 -4.40
CA ALA A 37 2.23 3.34 -5.54
C ALA A 37 1.13 3.42 -6.61
N CYS A 38 1.12 4.53 -7.34
CA CYS A 38 0.44 4.61 -8.63
C CYS A 38 1.34 4.04 -9.73
N ARG A 39 0.78 3.76 -10.92
CA ARG A 39 1.53 3.17 -12.03
C ARG A 39 2.80 3.95 -12.43
N ALA A 40 2.74 5.27 -12.38
CA ALA A 40 3.87 6.14 -12.71
C ALA A 40 5.02 6.04 -11.68
N HIS A 41 4.69 5.87 -10.40
CA HIS A 41 5.67 5.90 -9.31
C HIS A 41 6.14 4.52 -8.85
N ARG A 42 5.65 3.41 -9.45
CA ARG A 42 6.03 2.06 -9.04
C ARG A 42 7.55 1.86 -8.94
N GLY A 43 8.29 2.37 -9.95
CA GLY A 43 9.74 2.21 -10.05
C GLY A 43 10.48 3.07 -9.03
N ALA A 44 10.04 4.31 -8.85
CA ALA A 44 10.60 5.20 -7.86
C ALA A 44 10.38 4.69 -6.42
N VAL A 45 9.21 4.10 -6.14
CA VAL A 45 8.94 3.52 -4.81
C VAL A 45 9.77 2.26 -4.59
N SER A 46 9.91 1.38 -5.58
CA SER A 46 10.75 0.19 -5.45
C SER A 46 12.21 0.56 -5.24
N ASP A 47 12.71 1.56 -5.96
CA ASP A 47 14.08 2.06 -5.80
C ASP A 47 14.28 2.67 -4.41
N ARG A 48 13.31 3.47 -3.94
CA ARG A 48 13.33 4.05 -2.59
C ARG A 48 13.31 2.98 -1.50
N ILE A 49 12.53 1.91 -1.67
CA ILE A 49 12.52 0.78 -0.73
C ILE A 49 13.88 0.10 -0.73
N GLY A 50 14.50 -0.10 -1.90
CA GLY A 50 15.86 -0.64 -2.02
C GLY A 50 16.88 0.21 -1.26
N ALA A 51 16.89 1.53 -1.49
CA ALA A 51 17.75 2.46 -0.76
C ALA A 51 17.54 2.37 0.76
N LEU A 52 16.29 2.32 1.23
CA LEU A 52 15.97 2.21 2.65
C LEU A 52 16.41 0.88 3.28
N GLN A 53 16.47 -0.21 2.50
CA GLN A 53 17.04 -1.48 2.96
C GLN A 53 18.56 -1.39 3.08
N GLU A 54 19.24 -0.74 2.13
CA GLU A 54 20.69 -0.50 2.18
C GLU A 54 21.07 0.43 3.34
N GLU A 55 20.23 1.43 3.64
CA GLU A 55 20.36 2.30 4.82
C GLU A 55 20.11 1.55 6.15
N GLY A 56 19.64 0.29 6.11
CA GLY A 56 19.31 -0.50 7.30
C GLY A 56 18.04 -0.04 8.03
N ARG A 57 17.22 0.80 7.39
CA ARG A 57 15.95 1.30 7.95
C ARG A 57 14.78 0.36 7.69
N LEU A 58 14.90 -0.49 6.67
CA LEU A 58 13.98 -1.58 6.35
C LEU A 58 14.74 -2.91 6.42
N GLY A 59 14.03 -3.99 6.76
CA GLY A 59 14.62 -5.33 6.78
C GLY A 59 15.04 -5.75 5.38
N ARG A 60 16.22 -6.37 5.25
CA ARG A 60 16.71 -6.89 3.97
C ARG A 60 15.75 -7.96 3.43
N GLY A 61 15.30 -7.80 2.20
CA GLY A 61 14.27 -8.65 1.61
C GLY A 61 13.94 -8.30 0.17
N SER A 62 13.16 -9.16 -0.47
CA SER A 62 12.72 -8.91 -1.84
C SER A 62 11.47 -8.03 -1.85
N VAL A 63 11.46 -7.01 -2.72
CA VAL A 63 10.28 -6.15 -2.91
C VAL A 63 9.28 -6.89 -3.78
N SER A 64 8.09 -7.14 -3.25
CA SER A 64 6.95 -7.70 -3.97
C SER A 64 5.97 -6.58 -4.33
N ILE A 65 5.54 -6.54 -5.59
CA ILE A 65 4.60 -5.54 -6.10
C ILE A 65 3.33 -6.27 -6.53
N SER A 66 2.23 -5.98 -5.84
CA SER A 66 0.92 -6.59 -6.09
C SER A 66 -0.10 -5.53 -6.51
N PRO A 67 -0.90 -5.75 -7.56
CA PRO A 67 -1.96 -4.82 -7.93
C PRO A 67 -3.05 -4.78 -6.87
N VAL A 68 -3.52 -3.57 -6.54
CA VAL A 68 -4.66 -3.37 -5.64
C VAL A 68 -5.92 -3.85 -6.36
N ARG A 69 -6.64 -4.79 -5.74
CA ARG A 69 -8.02 -5.13 -6.13
C ARG A 69 -8.96 -4.59 -5.07
N ALA A 70 -9.85 -3.70 -5.47
CA ALA A 70 -10.93 -3.27 -4.60
C ALA A 70 -11.90 -4.44 -4.41
N VAL A 71 -11.93 -5.01 -3.21
CA VAL A 71 -12.96 -5.98 -2.81
C VAL A 71 -14.10 -5.18 -2.19
N GLY A 72 -15.18 -5.01 -2.95
CA GLY A 72 -16.44 -4.53 -2.39
C GLY A 72 -17.00 -5.64 -1.50
N THR A 73 -17.15 -5.35 -0.22
CA THR A 73 -17.95 -6.21 0.67
C THR A 73 -19.25 -5.49 0.91
N ASP A 74 -20.36 -6.05 0.46
CA ASP A 74 -21.68 -5.59 0.86
C ASP A 74 -21.78 -5.78 2.38
N CYS A 75 -21.73 -4.68 3.11
CA CYS A 75 -21.96 -4.71 4.54
C CYS A 75 -23.40 -5.18 4.78
N ILE A 76 -23.57 -6.45 5.17
CA ILE A 76 -24.87 -6.95 5.58
C ILE A 76 -25.16 -6.32 6.95
N ARG A 77 -25.96 -5.26 6.96
CA ARG A 77 -26.62 -4.82 8.19
C ARG A 77 -27.61 -5.92 8.57
N ALA A 78 -27.21 -6.82 9.47
CA ALA A 78 -28.18 -7.51 10.29
C ALA A 78 -28.86 -6.41 11.13
N CYS A 79 -30.04 -5.95 10.69
CA CYS A 79 -30.98 -5.39 11.64
C CYS A 79 -31.38 -6.55 12.54
N PRO A 80 -30.99 -6.60 13.83
CA PRO A 80 -31.82 -7.33 14.77
C PRO A 80 -33.18 -6.64 14.78
N ASP A 81 -34.23 -7.44 14.68
CA ASP A 81 -35.60 -7.09 14.96
C ASP A 81 -35.70 -6.55 16.40
N ASP A 82 -35.40 -5.26 16.60
CA ASP A 82 -36.01 -4.38 17.61
C ASP A 82 -35.50 -2.94 17.41
N GLY A 83 -36.35 -2.08 16.84
CA GLY A 83 -36.29 -0.62 17.00
C GLY A 83 -35.03 0.13 16.51
N CYS A 84 -35.01 0.52 15.24
CA CYS A 84 -34.24 1.69 14.80
C CYS A 84 -35.22 2.81 14.41
N CYS A 85 -35.15 3.91 15.16
CA CYS A 85 -35.77 5.20 14.86
C CYS A 85 -35.05 5.93 13.71
#